data_AF-A0A6V7LCY7-F1
#
_entry.id   AF-A0A6V7LCY7-F1
#
_cell.length_a   1.000
_cell.length_b   1.000
_cell.length_c   1.000
_cell.angle_alpha   90.00
_cell.angle_beta   90.00
_cell.angle_gamma   90.00
#
_symmetry.space_group_name_H-M   'P 1'
#
loop_
_entity.id
_entity.type
_entity.pdbx_description
1 polymer ?
#
loop_
_entity_poly.entity_id
_entity_poly.type
_entity_poly.pdbx_seq_one_letter_code
_entity_poly.pdbx_strand_id
1 'polypeptide(L)' 'PYVKVYLLCQGKRIKKKKTTVKNKTLYPVYNESLVFDVPADNVEDVSLIVKVIDYD' A
#
# COMPACT_ATOMS: atom_id res chain seq x y z
N PRO A 1 13.28 -3.10 5.26
CA PRO A 1 12.13 -3.03 4.30
C PRO A 1 10.80 -2.57 4.93
N TYR A 2 9.98 -1.88 4.13
CA TYR A 2 8.58 -1.56 4.41
C TYR A 2 7.72 -1.78 3.17
N VAL A 3 6.42 -1.98 3.34
CA VAL A 3 5.47 -2.10 2.23
C VAL A 3 4.80 -0.76 2.00
N LYS A 4 4.79 -0.28 0.75
CA LYS A 4 4.05 0.89 0.29
C LYS A 4 2.94 0.44 -0.64
N VAL A 5 1.71 0.82 -0.31
CA VAL A 5 0.51 0.49 -1.10
C VAL A 5 -0.06 1.78 -1.69
N TYR A 6 -0.25 1.79 -3.00
CA TYR A 6 -0.90 2.88 -3.73
C TYR A 6 -2.30 2.43 -4.13
N LEU A 7 -3.29 3.28 -3.86
CA LEU A 7 -4.60 3.19 -4.48
C LEU A 7 -4.59 4.00 -5.77
N LEU A 8 -4.99 3.36 -6.85
CA LEU A 8 -5.17 3.96 -8.15
C LEU A 8 -6.66 4.02 -8.45
N CYS A 9 -7.09 5.05 -9.16
CA CYS A 9 -8.40 5.13 -9.79
C CYS A 9 -8.14 5.50 -11.25
N GLN A 10 -8.67 4.70 -12.18
CA GLN A 10 -8.47 4.90 -13.63
C GLN A 10 -6.98 5.09 -14.01
N GLY A 11 -6.11 4.24 -13.45
CA GLY A 11 -4.66 4.25 -13.70
C GLY A 11 -3.86 5.37 -13.01
N LYS A 12 -4.52 6.34 -12.35
CA LYS A 12 -3.85 7.44 -11.64
C LYS A 12 -3.75 7.14 -10.15
N ARG A 13 -2.58 7.38 -9.56
CA ARG A 13 -2.36 7.21 -8.11
C ARG A 13 -3.09 8.32 -7.34
N ILE A 14 -4.05 7.95 -6.49
CA ILE A 14 -4.88 8.90 -5.74
C ILE A 14 -4.55 8.94 -4.25
N LYS A 15 -4.19 7.80 -3.64
CA LYS A 15 -3.78 7.72 -2.23
C LYS A 15 -2.61 6.75 -2.07
N LYS A 16 -1.81 6.94 -1.02
CA LYS A 16 -0.76 6.00 -0.63
C LYS A 16 -0.75 5.81 0.87
N LYS A 17 -0.53 4.58 1.33
CA LYS A 17 -0.24 4.23 2.72
C LYS A 17 1.00 3.35 2.77
N LYS A 18 1.68 3.32 3.92
CA LYS A 18 2.84 2.46 4.13
C LYS A 18 2.75 1.78 5.49
N THR A 19 3.36 0.61 5.59
CA THR A 19 3.57 -0.05 6.87
C THR A 19 4.69 0.63 7.66
N THR A 20 4.88 0.20 8.91
CA THR A 20 6.11 0.44 9.65
C THR A 20 7.33 -0.16 8.91
N VAL A 21 8.49 0.42 9.17
CA VAL A 21 9.78 -0.11 8.70
C VAL A 21 10.19 -1.26 9.62
N LYS A 22 10.49 -2.42 9.05
CA LYS A 22 11.14 -3.52 9.77
C LYS A 22 12.63 -3.47 9.48
N ASN A 23 13.42 -3.24 10.52
CA ASN A 23 14.87 -3.07 10.41
C ASN A 23 15.59 -4.42 10.43
N LYS A 24 16.70 -4.52 9.68
CA LYS A 24 17.67 -5.63 9.73
C LYS A 24 17.05 -7.04 9.60
N THR A 25 16.03 -7.19 8.75
CA THR A 25 15.40 -8.48 8.48
C THR A 25 15.05 -8.63 6.99
N LEU A 26 15.32 -9.83 6.44
CA LEU A 26 14.89 -10.25 5.11
C LEU A 26 13.51 -10.93 5.12
N TYR A 27 12.99 -11.27 6.30
CA TYR A 27 11.69 -11.93 6.50
C TYR A 27 10.78 -11.06 7.39
N PRO A 28 10.37 -9.87 6.90
CA PRO A 28 9.57 -8.97 7.70
C PRO A 28 8.15 -9.51 7.91
N VAL A 29 7.67 -9.46 9.15
CA VAL A 29 6.25 -9.69 9.50
C VAL A 29 5.64 -8.35 9.88
N TYR A 30 4.64 -7.89 9.12
CA TYR A 30 4.01 -6.59 9.32
C TYR A 30 2.78 -6.68 10.22
N ASN A 31 1.80 -7.53 9.88
CA ASN A 31 0.51 -7.64 10.57
C ASN A 31 -0.19 -6.28 10.75
N GLU A 32 -0.08 -5.41 9.75
CA GLU A 32 -0.65 -4.06 9.74
C GLU A 32 -1.79 -3.97 8.74
N SER A 33 -2.93 -3.40 9.16
CA SER A 33 -4.07 -3.12 8.28
C SER A 33 -3.93 -1.74 7.65
N LEU A 34 -3.95 -1.68 6.31
CA LEU A 34 -3.97 -0.43 5.55
C LEU A 34 -5.36 -0.22 4.95
N VAL A 35 -6.13 0.73 5.50
CA VAL A 35 -7.52 1.00 5.09
C VAL A 35 -7.57 2.10 4.03
N PHE A 36 -8.39 1.96 2.99
CA PHE A 36 -8.65 3.02 2.01
C PHE A 36 -10.14 3.23 1.85
N ASP A 37 -10.60 4.47 2.00
CA ASP A 37 -11.99 4.82 1.71
C ASP A 37 -12.18 5.01 0.21
N VAL A 38 -13.06 4.20 -0.37
CA VAL A 38 -13.46 4.21 -1.78
C VAL A 38 -14.99 4.29 -1.83
N PRO A 39 -15.57 5.27 -2.54
CA PRO A 39 -17.01 5.29 -2.79
C PRO A 39 -17.47 4.04 -3.53
N ALA A 40 -18.67 3.53 -3.23
CA ALA A 40 -19.21 2.31 -3.84
C ALA A 40 -19.17 2.36 -5.38
N ASP A 41 -19.54 3.51 -5.95
CA ASP A 41 -19.59 3.75 -7.39
C ASP A 41 -18.21 3.69 -8.07
N ASN A 42 -17.12 3.76 -7.31
CA ASN A 42 -15.74 3.77 -7.82
C ASN A 42 -15.00 2.45 -7.56
N VAL A 43 -15.62 1.44 -6.95
CA VAL A 43 -14.94 0.20 -6.54
C VAL A 43 -14.38 -0.57 -7.74
N GLU A 44 -15.09 -0.58 -8.87
CA GLU A 44 -14.64 -1.28 -10.08
C GLU A 44 -13.50 -0.55 -10.82
N ASP A 45 -13.38 0.76 -10.62
CA ASP A 45 -12.39 1.62 -11.28
C ASP A 45 -11.06 1.70 -10.54
N VAL A 46 -10.98 1.12 -9.34
CA VAL A 46 -9.78 1.19 -8.50
C VAL A 46 -8.91 -0.04 -8.59
N SER A 47 -7.60 0.16 -8.41
CA SER A 47 -6.63 -0.91 -8.28
C SER A 47 -5.58 -0.59 -7.22
N LEU A 48 -4.95 -1.63 -6.67
CA LEU A 48 -3.88 -1.48 -5.68
C LEU A 48 -2.53 -1.87 -6.29
N ILE A 49 -1.53 -1.02 -6.10
CA ILE A 49 -0.12 -1.37 -6.35
C ILE A 49 0.57 -1.56 -5.01
N VAL A 50 1.06 -2.77 -4.77
CA VAL A 50 1.80 -3.14 -3.56
C VAL A 50 3.29 -3.23 -3.90
N LYS A 51 4.14 -2.51 -3.15
CA LYS A 51 5.60 -2.54 -3.34
C LYS A 51 6.32 -2.76 -2.01
N VAL A 52 7.23 -3.72 -1.98
CA VAL A 52 8.24 -3.84 -0.92
C VAL A 52 9.39 -2.90 -1.28
N ILE A 53 9.80 -2.06 -0.34
CA ILE A 53 10.83 -1.03 -0.54
C ILE A 53 11.84 -1.14 0.62
N ASP A 54 13.13 -1.02 0.32
CA ASP A 54 14.12 -0.91 1.38
C ASP A 54 14.17 0.52 1.96
N TYR A 55 14.50 0.63 3.24
CA TYR A 55 14.61 1.93 3.90
C TYR A 55 16.08 2.17 4.19
N ASP A 56 16.70 3.04 3.38
CA ASP A 56 18.08 3.52 3.56
C ASP A 56 18.19 4.43 4.80
#